data_AF-A0A9X2QNN2-F1
#
_entry.id   AF-A0A9X2QNN2-F1
#
_cell.length_a   1.000
_cell.length_b   1.000
_cell.length_c   1.000
_cell.angle_alpha   90.00
_cell.angle_beta   90.00
_cell.angle_gamma   90.00
#
_symmetry.space_group_name_H-M   'P 1'
#
loop_
_entity.id
_entity.type
_entity.pdbx_description
1 polymer ?
#
loop_
_entity_poly.entity_id
_entity_poly.type
_entity_poly.pdbx_seq_one_letter_code
_entity_poly.pdbx_strand_id
1 'polypeptide(L)'
;MRSDTLAVPASAARALRHATQDTHRLVEAIPLMQALGQGQVERAGYALILRRHHAVLAGFEDRFGDWLDTLVGNGWHYRRRAPALRADLRTLDQAPDTPLAPPAGADAATRWGMLYVIEGSQLGGRMIARSLRRHRPALADALKYFELADDDTAGWRRFQTVLDHCLDSPRARAGAIEGAQAMFAHFHTCLAAEPRP
;
A
#
# COMPACT_ATOMS: atom_id res chain seq x y z
N MET A 1 -19.37 -40.34 -14.99
CA MET A 1 -18.52 -39.43 -15.79
C MET A 1 -18.73 -38.02 -15.23
N ARG A 2 -17.93 -37.62 -14.24
CA ARG A 2 -18.05 -36.30 -13.61
C ARG A 2 -17.32 -35.31 -14.51
N SER A 3 -18.04 -34.33 -15.03
CA SER A 3 -17.49 -33.24 -15.80
C SER A 3 -16.55 -32.43 -14.91
N ASP A 4 -15.25 -32.59 -15.14
CA ASP A 4 -14.24 -31.64 -14.70
C ASP A 4 -14.48 -30.33 -15.45
N THR A 5 -15.25 -29.44 -14.84
CA THR A 5 -15.20 -28.03 -15.17
C THR A 5 -13.78 -27.59 -14.86
N LEU A 6 -12.94 -27.47 -15.90
CA LEU A 6 -11.62 -26.84 -15.82
C LEU A 6 -11.84 -25.42 -15.28
N ALA A 7 -11.80 -25.27 -13.96
CA ALA A 7 -11.91 -23.99 -13.31
C ALA A 7 -10.76 -23.15 -13.82
N VAL A 8 -11.07 -22.06 -14.53
CA VAL A 8 -10.07 -21.08 -14.94
C VAL A 8 -9.26 -20.73 -13.69
N PRO A 9 -7.93 -20.99 -13.67
CA PRO A 9 -7.14 -20.74 -12.49
C PRO A 9 -7.34 -19.27 -12.09
N ALA A 10 -7.65 -19.04 -10.81
CA ALA A 10 -7.83 -17.69 -10.31
C ALA A 10 -6.59 -16.85 -10.65
N SER A 11 -6.80 -15.62 -11.12
CA SER A 11 -5.71 -14.65 -11.24
C SER A 11 -4.98 -14.50 -9.91
N ALA A 12 -3.67 -14.24 -9.94
CA ALA A 12 -2.89 -14.00 -8.74
C ALA A 12 -3.47 -12.82 -7.96
N ALA A 13 -3.90 -11.76 -8.66
CA ALA A 13 -4.58 -10.63 -8.05
C ALA A 13 -5.87 -11.02 -7.31
N ARG A 14 -6.67 -11.95 -7.85
CA ARG A 14 -7.89 -12.45 -7.17
C ARG A 14 -7.54 -13.30 -5.96
N ALA A 15 -6.53 -14.16 -6.06
CA ALA A 15 -6.06 -14.98 -4.95
C ALA A 15 -5.56 -14.12 -3.79
N LEU A 16 -4.74 -13.10 -4.08
CA LEU A 16 -4.25 -12.13 -3.11
C LEU A 16 -5.40 -11.38 -2.44
N ARG A 17 -6.32 -10.80 -3.23
CA ARG A 17 -7.49 -10.08 -2.69
C ARG A 17 -8.30 -10.92 -1.71
N HIS A 18 -8.53 -12.19 -2.04
CA HIS A 18 -9.26 -13.11 -1.16
C HIS A 18 -8.47 -13.40 0.12
N ALA A 19 -7.18 -13.75 -0.01
CA ALA A 19 -6.35 -14.16 1.11
C ALA A 19 -5.99 -13.01 2.07
N THR A 20 -6.06 -11.75 1.62
CA THR A 20 -5.75 -10.57 2.44
C THR A 20 -6.98 -9.80 2.90
N GLN A 21 -8.20 -10.32 2.70
CA GLN A 21 -9.43 -9.60 3.01
C GLN A 21 -9.52 -9.23 4.50
N ASP A 22 -9.19 -10.17 5.38
CA ASP A 22 -9.28 -9.93 6.83
C ASP A 22 -8.17 -9.02 7.33
N THR A 23 -6.94 -9.19 6.84
CA THR A 23 -5.82 -8.29 7.19
C THR A 23 -6.04 -6.86 6.69
N HIS A 24 -6.69 -6.69 5.53
CA HIS A 24 -7.12 -5.38 5.04
C HIS A 24 -8.17 -4.75 5.98
N ARG A 25 -9.21 -5.50 6.37
CA ARG A 25 -10.24 -5.04 7.31
C ARG A 25 -9.65 -4.60 8.65
N LEU A 26 -8.65 -5.32 9.15
CA LEU A 26 -7.96 -4.96 10.39
C LEU A 26 -7.29 -3.58 10.29
N VAL A 27 -6.59 -3.29 9.18
CA VAL A 27 -5.99 -1.97 8.95
C VAL A 27 -7.07 -0.88 8.86
N GLU A 28 -8.16 -1.14 8.15
CA GLU A 28 -9.26 -0.19 8.05
C GLU A 28 -9.94 0.06 9.39
N ALA A 29 -10.03 -0.95 10.26
CA ALA A 29 -10.68 -0.85 11.57
C ALA A 29 -9.91 0.02 12.58
N ILE A 30 -8.66 0.38 12.29
CA ILE A 30 -7.86 1.25 13.16
C ILE A 30 -8.59 2.61 13.28
N PRO A 31 -8.87 3.12 14.51
CA PRO A 31 -9.62 4.36 14.71
C PRO A 31 -9.07 5.55 13.91
N LEU A 32 -7.75 5.65 13.83
CA LEU A 32 -7.05 6.69 13.07
C LEU A 32 -7.32 6.60 11.56
N MET A 33 -7.42 5.38 11.02
CA MET A 33 -7.76 5.14 9.60
C MET A 33 -9.24 5.34 9.31
N GLN A 34 -10.14 4.97 10.24
CA GLN A 34 -11.57 5.30 10.15
C GLN A 34 -11.79 6.81 10.09
N ALA A 35 -11.17 7.57 11.00
CA ALA A 35 -11.25 9.03 11.01
C ALA A 35 -10.73 9.65 9.71
N LEU A 36 -9.65 9.10 9.14
CA LEU A 36 -9.11 9.53 7.84
C LEU A 36 -10.11 9.29 6.70
N GLY A 37 -10.64 8.07 6.59
CA GLY A 37 -11.58 7.71 5.53
C GLY A 37 -12.87 8.53 5.55
N GLN A 38 -13.35 8.88 6.76
CA GLN A 38 -14.54 9.69 6.98
C GLN A 38 -14.27 11.20 6.86
N GLY A 39 -13.02 11.63 6.65
CA GLY A 39 -12.65 13.05 6.60
C GLY A 39 -12.75 13.76 7.95
N GLN A 40 -12.80 13.00 9.05
CA GLN A 40 -12.96 13.50 10.41
C GLN A 40 -11.64 13.60 11.15
N VAL A 41 -10.51 13.23 10.53
CA VAL A 41 -9.18 13.33 11.14
C VAL A 41 -8.77 14.79 11.38
N GLU A 42 -8.17 15.06 12.54
CA GLU A 42 -7.57 16.36 12.86
C GLU A 42 -6.14 16.48 12.36
N ARG A 43 -5.59 17.70 12.31
CA ARG A 43 -4.23 17.96 11.80
C ARG A 43 -3.15 17.09 12.45
N ALA A 44 -3.19 16.94 13.78
CA ALA A 44 -2.23 16.12 14.51
C ALA A 44 -2.35 14.62 14.17
N GLY A 45 -3.58 14.11 14.10
CA GLY A 45 -3.85 12.73 13.66
C GLY A 45 -3.41 12.49 12.21
N TYR A 46 -3.66 13.45 11.33
CA TYR A 46 -3.25 13.38 9.93
C TYR A 46 -1.73 13.35 9.79
N ALA A 47 -1.02 14.24 10.49
CA ALA A 47 0.44 14.22 10.56
C ALA A 47 0.98 12.87 11.06
N LEU A 48 0.37 12.30 12.11
CA LEU A 48 0.75 10.99 12.63
C LEU A 48 0.58 9.87 11.60
N ILE A 49 -0.52 9.90 10.83
CA ILE A 49 -0.75 8.96 9.71
C ILE A 49 0.37 9.08 8.68
N LEU A 50 0.69 10.29 8.24
CA LEU A 50 1.72 10.50 7.22
C LEU A 50 3.11 10.08 7.70
N ARG A 51 3.46 10.36 8.97
CA ARG A 51 4.73 9.90 9.58
C ARG A 51 4.84 8.39 9.60
N ARG A 52 3.77 7.68 9.98
CA ARG A 52 3.73 6.21 10.01
C ARG A 52 3.77 5.59 8.61
N HIS A 53 3.05 6.17 7.65
CA HIS A 53 3.14 5.77 6.25
C HIS A 53 4.55 5.99 5.71
N HIS A 54 5.18 7.12 6.04
CA HIS A 54 6.57 7.40 5.67
C HIS A 54 7.50 6.33 6.23
N ALA A 55 7.43 6.03 7.53
CA ALA A 55 8.30 5.04 8.15
C ALA A 55 8.25 3.67 7.44
N VAL A 56 7.04 3.19 7.13
CA VAL A 56 6.82 1.91 6.44
C VAL A 56 7.31 1.97 4.99
N LEU A 57 6.91 2.99 4.23
CA LEU A 57 7.15 3.05 2.80
C LEU A 57 8.60 3.43 2.47
N ALA A 58 9.22 4.32 3.24
CA ALA A 58 10.63 4.64 3.10
C ALA A 58 11.49 3.41 3.39
N GLY A 59 11.18 2.65 4.45
CA GLY A 59 11.95 1.45 4.77
C GLY A 59 11.80 0.33 3.74
N PHE A 60 10.59 0.17 3.17
CA PHE A 60 10.37 -0.71 2.02
C PHE A 60 11.20 -0.27 0.80
N GLU A 61 11.17 1.02 0.47
CA GLU A 61 11.90 1.59 -0.67
C GLU A 61 13.42 1.51 -0.51
N ASP A 62 13.94 1.73 0.70
CA ASP A 62 15.36 1.64 1.04
C ASP A 62 15.83 0.19 0.94
N ARG A 63 15.06 -0.76 1.50
CA ARG A 63 15.44 -2.17 1.54
C ARG A 63 15.37 -2.84 0.17
N PHE A 64 14.36 -2.50 -0.63
CA PHE A 64 14.10 -3.17 -1.91
C PHE A 64 14.34 -2.26 -3.12
N GLY A 65 15.13 -1.20 -2.95
CA GLY A 65 15.38 -0.18 -3.95
C GLY A 65 15.84 -0.76 -5.29
N ASP A 66 16.90 -1.56 -5.28
CA ASP A 66 17.44 -2.20 -6.49
C ASP A 66 16.40 -3.09 -7.18
N TRP A 67 15.64 -3.87 -6.41
CA TRP A 67 14.60 -4.74 -6.97
C TRP A 67 13.48 -3.92 -7.61
N LEU A 68 13.05 -2.81 -6.98
CA LEU A 68 12.02 -1.92 -7.53
C LEU A 68 12.45 -1.32 -8.88
N ASP A 69 13.74 -1.00 -9.03
CA ASP A 69 14.28 -0.43 -10.27
C ASP A 69 14.32 -1.47 -11.40
N THR A 70 14.44 -2.77 -11.08
CA THR A 70 14.37 -3.85 -12.09
C THR A 70 12.96 -4.13 -12.62
N LEU A 71 11.91 -3.62 -11.96
CA LEU A 71 10.52 -3.94 -12.34
C LEU A 71 10.13 -3.42 -13.72
N VAL A 72 10.85 -2.44 -14.26
CA VAL A 72 10.67 -1.98 -15.65
C VAL A 72 10.84 -3.13 -16.64
N GLY A 73 11.71 -4.10 -16.35
CA GLY A 73 11.87 -5.30 -17.18
C GLY A 73 10.64 -6.20 -17.22
N ASN A 74 9.75 -6.08 -16.23
CA ASN A 74 8.45 -6.76 -16.16
C ASN A 74 7.31 -5.85 -16.66
N GLY A 75 7.62 -4.64 -17.18
CA GLY A 75 6.63 -3.66 -17.63
C GLY A 75 5.99 -2.85 -16.51
N TRP A 76 6.56 -2.82 -15.31
CA TRP A 76 6.05 -2.01 -14.20
C TRP A 76 7.04 -0.96 -13.72
N HIS A 77 6.62 0.31 -13.71
CA HIS A 77 7.40 1.41 -13.17
C HIS A 77 6.90 1.77 -11.78
N TYR A 78 7.68 1.43 -10.76
CA TYR A 78 7.34 1.79 -9.39
C TYR A 78 7.51 3.29 -9.15
N ARG A 79 6.47 3.95 -8.64
CA ARG A 79 6.54 5.34 -8.19
C ARG A 79 6.88 5.38 -6.70
N ARG A 80 8.06 5.94 -6.39
CA ARG A 80 8.52 6.19 -5.02
C ARG A 80 7.53 7.12 -4.28
N ARG A 81 7.05 6.69 -3.12
CA ARG A 81 6.06 7.35 -2.25
C ARG A 81 6.72 8.19 -1.17
N ALA A 82 7.91 7.80 -0.70
CA ALA A 82 8.62 8.51 0.36
C ALA A 82 8.86 10.01 0.04
N PRO A 83 9.19 10.44 -1.19
CA PRO A 83 9.33 11.87 -1.51
C PRO A 83 8.03 12.68 -1.34
N ALA A 84 6.89 12.11 -1.73
CA ALA A 84 5.58 12.77 -1.60
C ALA A 84 5.17 12.91 -0.12
N LEU A 85 5.37 11.84 0.66
CA LEU A 85 5.16 11.86 2.11
C LEU A 85 6.03 12.92 2.81
N ARG A 86 7.31 13.01 2.46
CA ARG A 86 8.20 14.06 2.98
C ARG A 86 7.74 15.45 2.61
N ALA A 87 7.19 15.64 1.41
CA ALA A 87 6.68 16.94 1.00
C ALA A 87 5.43 17.34 1.80
N ASP A 88 4.48 16.42 1.99
CA ASP A 88 3.28 16.69 2.79
C ASP A 88 3.62 16.95 4.26
N LEU A 89 4.55 16.17 4.83
CA LEU A 89 5.02 16.38 6.20
C LEU A 89 5.68 17.76 6.39
N ARG A 90 6.48 18.21 5.40
CA ARG A 90 7.02 19.58 5.44
C ARG A 90 5.93 20.64 5.38
N THR A 91 4.89 20.46 4.55
CA THR A 91 3.74 21.39 4.53
C THR A 91 3.04 21.47 5.88
N LEU A 92 3.10 20.40 6.69
CA LEU A 92 2.52 20.35 8.03
C LEU A 92 3.49 20.76 9.15
N ASP A 93 4.70 21.23 8.82
CA ASP A 93 5.77 21.51 9.78
C ASP A 93 6.08 20.31 10.67
N GLN A 94 6.16 19.12 10.07
CA GLN A 94 6.45 17.86 10.75
C GLN A 94 7.68 17.19 10.16
N ALA A 95 8.46 16.55 11.03
CA ALA A 95 9.56 15.69 10.62
C ALA A 95 9.04 14.27 10.30
N PRO A 96 9.61 13.60 9.28
CA PRO A 96 9.34 12.18 9.03
C PRO A 96 9.87 11.30 10.17
N ASP A 97 9.18 10.20 10.42
CA ASP A 97 9.70 9.13 11.27
C ASP A 97 10.83 8.37 10.59
N THR A 98 11.73 7.82 11.40
CA THR A 98 12.79 6.91 10.95
C THR A 98 12.19 5.75 10.17
N PRO A 99 12.75 5.41 8.99
CA PRO A 99 12.35 4.24 8.22
C PRO A 99 12.36 2.96 9.06
N LEU A 100 11.33 2.12 8.89
CA LEU A 100 11.20 0.83 9.55
C LEU A 100 11.58 -0.29 8.59
N ALA A 101 12.35 -1.26 9.06
CA ALA A 101 12.66 -2.43 8.25
C ALA A 101 11.35 -3.12 7.81
N PRO A 102 11.15 -3.35 6.50
CA PRO A 102 9.97 -4.05 6.03
C PRO A 102 10.02 -5.52 6.49
N PRO A 103 8.91 -6.27 6.36
CA PRO A 103 8.92 -7.69 6.63
C PRO A 103 9.96 -8.41 5.78
N ALA A 104 10.40 -9.59 6.22
CA ALA A 104 11.35 -10.39 5.47
C ALA A 104 10.78 -10.74 4.08
N GLY A 105 11.48 -10.32 3.02
CA GLY A 105 11.13 -10.61 1.62
C GLY A 105 12.20 -11.48 0.97
N ALA A 106 12.33 -12.73 1.43
CA ALA A 106 13.42 -13.63 1.05
C ALA A 106 13.44 -13.92 -0.46
N ASP A 107 12.27 -14.13 -1.07
CA ASP A 107 12.14 -14.40 -2.50
C ASP A 107 11.37 -13.30 -3.25
N ALA A 108 11.37 -13.39 -4.59
CA ALA A 108 10.71 -12.43 -5.45
C ALA A 108 9.18 -12.46 -5.31
N ALA A 109 8.59 -13.63 -5.04
CA ALA A 109 7.15 -13.79 -4.92
C ALA A 109 6.62 -13.05 -3.69
N THR A 110 7.29 -13.19 -2.54
CA THR A 110 6.96 -12.44 -1.33
C THR A 110 7.01 -10.93 -1.57
N ARG A 111 8.03 -10.42 -2.28
CA ARG A 111 8.15 -9.00 -2.61
C ARG A 111 7.03 -8.50 -3.51
N TRP A 112 6.62 -9.28 -4.52
CA TRP A 112 5.44 -8.97 -5.34
C TRP A 112 4.15 -8.91 -4.51
N GLY A 113 3.99 -9.79 -3.54
CA GLY A 113 2.91 -9.75 -2.56
C GLY A 113 2.87 -8.47 -1.73
N MET A 114 4.02 -8.04 -1.19
CA MET A 114 4.14 -6.78 -0.46
C MET A 114 3.81 -5.59 -1.37
N LEU A 115 4.34 -5.60 -2.60
CA LEU A 115 4.09 -4.55 -3.57
C LEU A 115 2.61 -4.47 -3.96
N TYR A 116 1.89 -5.59 -4.03
CA TYR A 116 0.44 -5.60 -4.26
C TYR A 116 -0.33 -4.78 -3.22
N VAL A 117 0.04 -4.86 -1.94
CA VAL A 117 -0.58 -4.05 -0.87
C VAL A 117 -0.30 -2.56 -1.09
N ILE A 118 0.94 -2.23 -1.41
CA ILE A 118 1.40 -0.85 -1.61
C ILE A 118 0.74 -0.21 -2.84
N GLU A 119 0.67 -0.93 -3.95
CA GLU A 119 0.02 -0.48 -5.18
C GLU A 119 -1.51 -0.42 -5.03
N GLY A 120 -2.11 -1.36 -4.30
CA GLY A 120 -3.55 -1.37 -4.05
C GLY A 120 -4.04 -0.18 -3.20
N SER A 121 -3.19 0.32 -2.29
CA SER A 121 -3.55 1.45 -1.40
C SER A 121 -3.84 2.76 -2.15
N GLN A 122 -3.33 2.90 -3.38
CA GLN A 122 -3.56 4.07 -4.23
C GLN A 122 -5.05 4.30 -4.56
N LEU A 123 -5.83 3.22 -4.68
CA LEU A 123 -7.27 3.30 -4.96
C LEU A 123 -8.03 3.97 -3.82
N GLY A 124 -7.70 3.61 -2.58
CA GLY A 124 -8.24 4.24 -1.37
C GLY A 124 -7.77 5.69 -1.21
N GLY A 125 -6.51 5.96 -1.57
CA GLY A 125 -5.91 7.29 -1.47
C GLY A 125 -6.68 8.38 -2.20
N ARG A 126 -7.18 8.09 -3.42
CA ARG A 126 -8.01 9.04 -4.17
C ARG A 126 -9.31 9.40 -3.45
N MET A 127 -9.95 8.44 -2.79
CA MET A 127 -11.16 8.69 -2.01
C MET A 127 -10.85 9.53 -0.77
N ILE A 128 -9.72 9.26 -0.11
CA ILE A 128 -9.23 10.01 1.05
C ILE A 128 -8.94 11.46 0.66
N ALA A 129 -8.17 11.71 -0.40
CA ALA A 129 -7.85 13.06 -0.86
C ALA A 129 -9.13 13.88 -1.14
N ARG A 130 -10.10 13.27 -1.85
CA ARG A 130 -11.40 13.92 -2.12
C ARG A 130 -12.19 14.21 -0.84
N SER A 131 -12.18 13.29 0.13
CA SER A 131 -12.86 13.49 1.42
C SER A 131 -12.20 14.62 2.22
N LEU A 132 -10.87 14.65 2.28
CA LEU A 132 -10.11 15.68 3.00
C LEU A 132 -10.29 17.06 2.39
N ARG A 133 -10.25 17.22 1.05
CA ARG A 133 -10.53 18.51 0.40
C ARG A 133 -11.91 19.06 0.77
N ARG A 134 -12.90 18.18 0.95
CA ARG A 134 -14.28 18.56 1.28
C ARG A 134 -14.47 18.91 2.74
N HIS A 135 -13.94 18.07 3.64
CA HIS A 135 -14.25 18.16 5.07
C HIS A 135 -13.15 18.83 5.89
N ARG A 136 -11.92 18.90 5.38
CA ARG A 136 -10.72 19.44 6.04
C ARG A 136 -9.90 20.31 5.08
N PRO A 137 -10.44 21.44 4.58
CA PRO A 137 -9.75 22.28 3.59
C PRO A 137 -8.37 22.79 4.05
N ALA A 138 -8.15 22.94 5.36
CA ALA A 138 -6.85 23.30 5.93
C ALA A 138 -5.74 22.23 5.71
N LEU A 139 -6.10 21.01 5.29
CA LEU A 139 -5.15 19.95 4.95
C LEU A 139 -4.95 19.80 3.43
N ALA A 140 -5.61 20.62 2.60
CA ALA A 140 -5.64 20.43 1.15
C ALA A 140 -4.26 20.59 0.47
N ASP A 141 -3.34 21.34 1.09
CA ASP A 141 -1.98 21.57 0.56
C ASP A 141 -1.00 20.43 0.89
N ALA A 142 -1.41 19.47 1.72
CA ALA A 142 -0.58 18.35 2.18
C ALA A 142 -1.12 17.00 1.67
N LEU A 143 -1.59 16.93 0.42
CA LEU A 143 -2.23 15.73 -0.16
C LEU A 143 -1.38 15.01 -1.24
N LYS A 144 -0.12 15.39 -1.45
CA LYS A 144 0.71 14.88 -2.56
C LYS A 144 0.85 13.36 -2.55
N TYR A 145 0.90 12.73 -1.37
CA TYR A 145 0.96 11.28 -1.23
C TYR A 145 -0.34 10.60 -1.66
N PHE A 146 -1.50 11.10 -1.23
CA PHE A 146 -2.79 10.50 -1.57
C PHE A 146 -3.22 10.79 -3.01
N GLU A 147 -2.64 11.85 -3.62
CA GLU A 147 -2.81 12.22 -5.02
C GLU A 147 -1.68 11.68 -5.93
N LEU A 148 -0.79 10.84 -5.39
CA LEU A 148 0.33 10.25 -6.15
C LEU A 148 -0.15 9.30 -7.26
N ALA A 149 -1.34 8.73 -7.10
CA ALA A 149 -2.01 8.01 -8.17
C ALA A 149 -2.55 9.06 -9.15
N ASP A 150 -1.86 9.29 -10.26
CA ASP A 150 -2.33 10.19 -11.33
C ASP A 150 -3.73 9.75 -11.81
N ASP A 151 -4.36 10.55 -12.67
CA ASP A 151 -5.67 10.26 -13.29
C ASP A 151 -5.73 8.97 -14.15
N ASP A 152 -4.66 8.18 -14.15
CA ASP A 152 -4.58 6.88 -14.78
C ASP A 152 -5.41 5.81 -14.04
N THR A 153 -6.71 5.84 -14.35
CA THR A 153 -7.69 4.83 -13.93
C THR A 153 -7.39 3.41 -14.45
N ALA A 154 -6.40 3.23 -15.32
CA ALA A 154 -5.97 1.93 -15.82
C ALA A 154 -4.71 1.40 -15.12
N GLY A 155 -4.01 2.21 -14.32
CA GLY A 155 -2.73 1.85 -13.69
C GLY A 155 -2.84 0.60 -12.82
N TRP A 156 -3.89 0.50 -11.99
CA TRP A 156 -4.13 -0.69 -11.17
C TRP A 156 -4.38 -1.95 -12.01
N ARG A 157 -5.16 -1.84 -13.10
CA ARG A 157 -5.41 -2.97 -14.00
C ARG A 157 -4.12 -3.43 -14.67
N ARG A 158 -3.25 -2.50 -15.10
CA ARG A 158 -1.94 -2.85 -15.67
C ARG A 158 -1.03 -3.52 -14.64
N PHE A 159 -1.01 -3.04 -13.41
CA PHE A 159 -0.27 -3.70 -12.32
C PHE A 159 -0.77 -5.14 -12.12
N GLN A 160 -2.08 -5.35 -12.08
CA GLN A 160 -2.66 -6.69 -11.93
C GLN A 160 -2.23 -7.63 -13.07
N THR A 161 -2.16 -7.13 -14.30
CA THR A 161 -1.65 -7.92 -15.44
C THR A 161 -0.18 -8.33 -15.25
N VAL A 162 0.68 -7.40 -14.83
CA VAL A 162 2.10 -7.72 -14.54
C VAL A 162 2.20 -8.72 -13.40
N LEU A 163 1.41 -8.53 -12.34
CA LEU A 163 1.36 -9.41 -11.19
C LEU A 163 0.93 -10.83 -11.56
N ASP A 164 -0.08 -10.97 -12.42
CA ASP A 164 -0.55 -12.27 -12.91
C ASP A 164 0.50 -12.98 -13.77
N HIS A 165 1.31 -12.24 -14.52
CA HIS A 165 2.43 -12.77 -15.30
C HIS A 165 3.58 -13.24 -14.39
N CYS A 166 3.96 -12.44 -13.39
CA CYS A 166 5.06 -12.77 -12.48
C CYS A 166 4.71 -13.88 -11.47
N LEU A 167 3.41 -14.13 -11.22
CA LEU A 167 2.91 -15.12 -10.27
C LEU A 167 2.13 -16.24 -10.98
N ASP A 168 2.76 -16.82 -11.99
CA ASP A 168 2.18 -17.82 -12.90
C ASP A 168 1.96 -19.21 -12.28
N SER A 169 2.62 -19.52 -11.16
CA SER A 169 2.55 -20.81 -10.49
C SER A 169 1.86 -20.77 -9.12
N PRO A 170 1.26 -21.89 -8.65
CA PRO A 170 0.69 -21.97 -7.30
C PRO A 170 1.69 -21.64 -6.19
N ARG A 171 2.96 -22.06 -6.34
CA ARG A 171 4.02 -21.77 -5.37
C ARG A 171 4.33 -20.27 -5.30
N ALA A 172 4.45 -19.60 -6.45
CA ALA A 172 4.66 -18.15 -6.49
C ALA A 172 3.48 -17.41 -5.85
N ARG A 173 2.24 -17.83 -6.12
CA ARG A 173 1.05 -17.24 -5.50
C ARG A 173 1.02 -17.42 -3.98
N ALA A 174 1.42 -18.59 -3.47
CA ALA A 174 1.52 -18.82 -2.04
C ALA A 174 2.52 -17.87 -1.37
N GLY A 175 3.74 -17.76 -1.92
CA GLY A 175 4.74 -16.81 -1.41
C GLY A 175 4.30 -15.35 -1.47
N ALA A 176 3.58 -14.96 -2.53
CA ALA A 176 3.00 -13.62 -2.62
C ALA A 176 1.88 -13.38 -1.59
N ILE A 177 1.05 -14.38 -1.29
CA ILE A 177 0.03 -14.27 -0.24
C ILE A 177 0.70 -14.02 1.11
N GLU A 178 1.74 -14.78 1.44
CA GLU A 178 2.50 -14.58 2.68
C GLU A 178 3.09 -13.16 2.74
N GLY A 179 3.69 -12.69 1.65
CA GLY A 179 4.24 -11.33 1.57
C GLY A 179 3.20 -10.24 1.73
N ALA A 180 2.02 -10.41 1.12
CA ALA A 180 0.94 -9.45 1.23
C ALA A 180 0.34 -9.40 2.64
N GLN A 181 0.12 -10.56 3.25
CA GLN A 181 -0.35 -10.65 4.65
C GLN A 181 0.66 -10.02 5.62
N ALA A 182 1.95 -10.31 5.43
CA ALA A 182 3.02 -9.70 6.22
C ALA A 182 3.06 -8.17 6.06
N MET A 183 2.85 -7.65 4.85
CA MET A 183 2.82 -6.21 4.61
C MET A 183 1.60 -5.54 5.26
N PHE A 184 0.41 -6.15 5.18
CA PHE A 184 -0.76 -5.64 5.91
C PHE A 184 -0.55 -5.67 7.42
N ALA A 185 0.01 -6.75 7.97
CA ALA A 185 0.33 -6.84 9.39
C ALA A 185 1.33 -5.75 9.81
N HIS A 186 2.34 -5.48 8.97
CA HIS A 186 3.31 -4.40 9.21
C HIS A 186 2.66 -3.02 9.21
N PHE A 187 1.81 -2.71 8.23
CA PHE A 187 1.00 -1.49 8.23
C PHE A 187 0.12 -1.40 9.48
N HIS A 188 -0.56 -2.49 9.84
CA HIS A 188 -1.44 -2.53 11.01
C HIS A 188 -0.66 -2.21 12.29
N THR A 189 0.45 -2.91 12.56
CA THR A 189 1.28 -2.67 13.75
C THR A 189 1.76 -1.23 13.83
N CYS A 190 2.22 -0.66 12.72
CA CYS A 190 2.72 0.73 12.70
C CYS A 190 1.58 1.73 12.91
N LEU A 191 0.43 1.52 12.27
CA LEU A 191 -0.72 2.42 12.34
C LEU A 191 -1.50 2.32 13.66
N ALA A 192 -1.50 1.15 14.30
CA ALA A 192 -2.19 0.91 15.56
C ALA A 192 -1.34 1.24 16.79
N ALA A 193 -0.03 1.49 16.64
CA ALA A 193 0.83 1.86 17.75
C ALA A 193 0.29 3.10 18.49
N GLU A 194 0.45 3.17 19.80
CA GLU A 194 0.12 4.37 20.56
C GLU A 194 1.12 5.50 20.22
N PRO A 195 0.68 6.77 20.17
CA PRO A 195 1.61 7.90 20.08
C PRO A 195 2.57 7.85 21.27
N ARG A 196 3.88 7.88 21.00
CA ARG A 196 4.87 7.98 22.07
C ARG A 196 4.79 9.42 22.65
N PRO A 197 4.71 9.60 23.98
CA PRO A 197 4.61 10.91 24.62
C PRO A 197 5.82 11.80 24.33
#